data_AF-A0A836AE92-F1
#
_entry.id   AF-A0A836AE92-F1
#
_cell.length_a   1.000
_cell.length_b   1.000
_cell.length_c   1.000
_cell.angle_alpha   90.00
_cell.angle_beta   90.00
_cell.angle_gamma   90.00
#
_symmetry.space_group_name_H-M   'P 1'
#
loop_
_entity.id
_entity.type
_entity.pdbx_description
1 polymer ?
#
loop_
_entity_poly.entity_id
_entity_poly.type
_entity_poly.pdbx_seq_one_letter_code
_entity_poly.pdbx_strand_id
1 'polypeptide(L)'
;MTKGLVLGIYSKEKEEDAPQFTSAGENFNKLVSGKLREILNISGPPLKAGKTRTFYGLHEDFPSVVVVGLGKKTAGIDEQENWHEGKENIRAAVAAGCRQIQDLEIPSVEVDPCGDAQAAAEGAVLGLYEYDDLKQKRKVVVSAKLHGSEDQEAWQRGVLFASGQNLARRLMETPANEMTPTKFAEIVEENLKSASSKTDVFIRPKSWIEEQEMGSFLSVAKGSEEPPVFLEIHYKGSPDASEPPLVFVGKGITFDSGGISIKAAANMDLMRADMGGAATICSAIVSAAKLDLPINIVGLAPLCENMPSGKANKPGDVVRAKNGKTIQVDNTDAEGRLILADALCYAHTFNPKVIINAATLTGAMDIALGSGATGVFTNSSWLWNKLFEACFASLVSQDYVNGTDQEEIRTGVDQCIQKFLDIARQTECFFLQKRLQLSVQKPDQVIKEDVSELRNELQRKDALVQKHLTKLRHWQQVLEDINMQHKKPADIPQGSLAYLEQASANIPAPMKQT
;
A
#
# COMPACT_ATOMS: atom_id res chain seq x y z
N MET A 1 11.07 25.10 24.87
CA MET A 1 11.30 23.84 24.14
C MET A 1 12.18 24.17 22.96
N THR A 2 13.27 23.45 22.79
CA THR A 2 14.19 23.61 21.65
C THR A 2 13.49 23.19 20.35
N LYS A 3 13.57 24.03 19.32
CA LYS A 3 12.95 23.79 18.00
C LYS A 3 14.00 23.53 16.93
N GLY A 4 13.69 22.65 16.00
CA GLY A 4 14.46 22.49 14.76
C GLY A 4 14.02 23.52 13.72
N LEU A 5 14.92 23.85 12.79
CA LEU A 5 14.60 24.68 11.63
C LEU A 5 15.10 24.01 10.35
N VAL A 6 14.25 23.91 9.34
CA VAL A 6 14.60 23.43 7.99
C VAL A 6 14.57 24.61 7.03
N LEU A 7 15.69 24.89 6.34
CA LEU A 7 15.83 26.02 5.40
C LEU A 7 16.30 25.54 4.03
N GLY A 8 15.76 26.12 2.96
CA GLY A 8 16.11 25.79 1.58
C GLY A 8 17.28 26.60 1.02
N ILE A 9 18.10 25.97 0.19
CA ILE A 9 19.08 26.63 -0.69
C ILE A 9 18.98 26.08 -2.12
N TYR A 10 18.95 26.96 -3.11
CA TYR A 10 18.94 26.59 -4.53
C TYR A 10 20.35 26.29 -5.04
N SER A 11 20.42 25.54 -6.14
CA SER A 11 21.63 25.38 -6.94
C SER A 11 22.08 26.72 -7.49
N LYS A 12 23.40 26.91 -7.59
CA LYS A 12 23.98 28.13 -8.18
C LYS A 12 23.70 28.20 -9.68
N GLU A 13 23.13 29.31 -10.14
CA GLU A 13 23.03 29.61 -11.57
C GLU A 13 24.37 30.14 -12.12
N LYS A 14 24.58 30.08 -13.45
CA LYS A 14 25.88 30.46 -14.06
C LYS A 14 26.27 31.92 -13.78
N GLU A 15 25.28 32.81 -13.78
CA GLU A 15 25.46 34.25 -13.58
C GLU A 15 25.52 34.64 -12.10
N GLU A 16 25.38 33.69 -11.17
CA GLU A 16 25.41 33.95 -9.74
C GLU A 16 26.78 33.62 -9.13
N ASP A 17 27.26 34.52 -8.27
CA ASP A 17 28.50 34.33 -7.53
C ASP A 17 28.40 33.19 -6.51
N ALA A 18 27.22 32.98 -5.92
CA ALA A 18 26.97 31.97 -4.90
C ALA A 18 25.53 31.40 -5.00
N PRO A 19 25.29 30.15 -4.53
CA PRO A 19 23.96 29.58 -4.48
C PRO A 19 23.03 30.39 -3.57
N GLN A 20 21.81 30.68 -4.03
CA GLN A 20 20.88 31.55 -3.32
C GLN A 20 20.05 30.80 -2.29
N PHE A 21 19.86 31.41 -1.11
CA PHE A 21 18.86 30.93 -0.15
C PHE A 21 17.45 31.27 -0.63
N THR A 22 16.46 30.61 -0.04
CA THR A 22 15.06 31.06 -0.06
C THR A 22 14.93 32.40 0.69
N SER A 23 13.74 33.02 0.62
CA SER A 23 13.43 34.23 1.41
C SER A 23 13.63 33.99 2.91
N ALA A 24 13.12 32.86 3.43
CA ALA A 24 13.29 32.47 4.83
C ALA A 24 14.76 32.24 5.18
N GLY A 25 15.51 31.51 4.34
CA GLY A 25 16.93 31.24 4.57
C GLY A 25 17.79 32.51 4.58
N GLU A 26 17.49 33.46 3.68
CA GLU A 26 18.19 34.75 3.63
C GLU A 26 17.86 35.63 4.85
N ASN A 27 16.59 35.65 5.28
CA ASN A 27 16.17 36.38 6.47
C ASN A 27 16.79 35.79 7.75
N PHE A 28 16.85 34.46 7.87
CA PHE A 28 17.52 33.80 8.98
C PHE A 28 19.03 34.10 8.96
N ASN A 29 19.68 34.07 7.79
CA ASN A 29 21.09 34.43 7.66
C ASN A 29 21.35 35.88 8.12
N LYS A 30 20.47 36.82 7.78
CA LYS A 30 20.55 38.21 8.28
C LYS A 30 20.36 38.29 9.79
N LEU A 31 19.40 37.55 10.35
CA LEU A 31 19.16 37.48 11.80
C LEU A 31 20.41 37.02 12.56
N VAL A 32 21.12 36.02 12.04
CA VAL A 32 22.37 35.53 12.63
C VAL A 32 23.62 36.26 12.14
N SER A 33 23.48 37.49 11.60
CA SER A 33 24.58 38.35 11.16
C SER A 33 25.53 37.69 10.14
N GLY A 34 25.00 36.90 9.21
CA GLY A 34 25.77 36.25 8.14
C GLY A 34 26.39 34.89 8.50
N LYS A 35 26.28 34.45 9.76
CA LYS A 35 26.90 33.21 10.25
C LYS A 35 26.48 31.96 9.49
N LEU A 36 25.22 31.88 9.04
CA LEU A 36 24.73 30.71 8.29
C LEU A 36 25.48 30.56 6.96
N ARG A 37 25.66 31.65 6.22
CA ARG A 37 26.43 31.64 4.96
C ARG A 37 27.90 31.30 5.21
N GLU A 38 28.50 31.89 6.24
CA GLU A 38 29.88 31.63 6.63
C GLU A 38 30.12 30.14 6.91
N ILE A 39 29.32 29.54 7.80
CA ILE A 39 29.49 28.13 8.17
C ILE A 39 29.17 27.18 7.01
N LEU A 40 28.23 27.54 6.14
CA LEU A 40 27.93 26.77 4.94
C LEU A 40 29.14 26.73 3.99
N ASN A 41 29.81 27.86 3.79
CA ASN A 41 31.03 27.92 2.97
C ASN A 41 32.18 27.11 3.58
N ILE A 42 32.36 27.19 4.90
CA ILE A 42 33.38 26.40 5.63
C ILE A 42 33.13 24.89 5.47
N SER A 43 31.86 24.48 5.46
CA SER A 43 31.48 23.06 5.38
C SER A 43 31.72 22.40 4.01
N GLY A 44 32.23 23.14 3.04
CA GLY A 44 32.76 22.59 1.78
C GLY A 44 31.75 22.62 0.62
N PRO A 45 31.58 21.53 -0.15
CA PRO A 45 30.82 21.56 -1.40
C PRO A 45 29.37 22.04 -1.25
N PRO A 46 28.80 22.67 -2.30
CA PRO A 46 27.42 23.13 -2.28
C PRO A 46 26.43 21.96 -2.19
N LEU A 47 25.25 22.23 -1.63
CA LEU A 47 24.17 21.25 -1.53
C LEU A 47 23.45 21.12 -2.88
N LYS A 48 23.39 19.88 -3.38
CA LYS A 48 22.58 19.52 -4.56
C LYS A 48 21.15 19.14 -4.14
N ALA A 49 20.24 19.01 -5.11
CA ALA A 49 18.86 18.60 -4.88
C ALA A 49 18.76 17.37 -3.94
N GLY A 50 17.92 17.47 -2.91
CA GLY A 50 17.66 16.42 -1.92
C GLY A 50 18.79 16.17 -0.90
N LYS A 51 19.92 16.88 -0.97
CA LYS A 51 21.01 16.77 0.01
C LYS A 51 20.79 17.72 1.18
N THR A 52 21.25 17.31 2.36
CA THR A 52 21.06 18.07 3.60
C THR A 52 22.40 18.31 4.30
N ARG A 53 22.44 19.35 5.14
CA ARG A 53 23.55 19.59 6.07
C ARG A 53 23.04 20.29 7.33
N THR A 54 23.53 19.84 8.48
CA THR A 54 23.10 20.35 9.79
C THR A 54 24.15 21.29 10.36
N PHE A 55 23.70 22.42 10.89
CA PHE A 55 24.51 23.40 11.60
C PHE A 55 23.93 23.61 13.00
N TYR A 56 24.82 23.69 13.98
CA TYR A 56 24.45 23.76 15.40
C TYR A 56 24.76 25.13 15.99
N GLY A 57 23.95 25.56 16.96
CA GLY A 57 24.22 26.74 17.79
C GLY A 57 24.27 28.07 17.03
N LEU A 58 23.55 28.18 15.90
CA LEU A 58 23.50 29.42 15.13
C LEU A 58 22.58 30.48 15.76
N HIS A 59 21.52 30.04 16.42
CA HIS A 59 20.55 30.88 17.13
C HIS A 59 20.07 30.16 18.40
N GLU A 60 19.67 30.91 19.43
CA GLU A 60 19.22 30.35 20.71
C GLU A 60 17.91 29.56 20.58
N ASP A 61 16.96 30.05 19.78
CA ASP A 61 15.68 29.38 19.53
C ASP A 61 15.80 28.13 18.64
N PHE A 62 16.84 28.09 17.80
CA PHE A 62 17.07 27.05 16.79
C PHE A 62 18.47 26.46 16.96
N PRO A 63 18.68 25.60 17.97
CA PRO A 63 19.98 24.98 18.23
C PRO A 63 20.44 24.06 17.08
N SER A 64 19.50 23.55 16.27
CA SER A 64 19.78 22.71 15.11
C SER A 64 19.06 23.28 13.89
N VAL A 65 19.84 23.73 12.91
CA VAL A 65 19.35 24.25 11.62
C VAL A 65 19.82 23.30 10.53
N VAL A 66 18.88 22.73 9.77
CA VAL A 66 19.17 21.85 8.64
C VAL A 66 18.93 22.61 7.34
N VAL A 67 20.00 22.80 6.57
CA VAL A 67 19.90 23.36 5.21
C VAL A 67 19.68 22.22 4.23
N VAL A 68 18.71 22.39 3.32
CA VAL A 68 18.33 21.40 2.31
C VAL A 68 18.50 21.96 0.90
N GLY A 69 19.07 21.17 -0.01
CA GLY A 69 19.28 21.58 -1.40
C GLY A 69 18.01 21.39 -2.22
N LEU A 70 17.50 22.46 -2.83
CA LEU A 70 16.24 22.51 -3.57
C LEU A 70 16.40 22.29 -5.10
N GLY A 71 17.62 22.16 -5.60
CA GLY A 71 17.86 22.13 -7.04
C GLY A 71 17.72 23.52 -7.68
N LYS A 72 17.37 23.60 -8.96
CA LYS A 72 17.24 24.87 -9.68
C LYS A 72 15.98 25.61 -9.24
N LYS A 73 16.07 26.92 -9.04
CA LYS A 73 14.95 27.75 -8.58
C LYS A 73 13.80 27.82 -9.60
N THR A 74 14.13 27.82 -10.88
CA THR A 74 13.18 27.92 -12.00
C THR A 74 12.78 26.56 -12.57
N ALA A 75 13.04 25.46 -11.85
CA ALA A 75 12.63 24.12 -12.25
C ALA A 75 11.09 24.04 -12.32
N GLY A 76 10.56 24.04 -13.54
CA GLY A 76 9.14 23.98 -13.83
C GLY A 76 8.71 22.56 -14.20
N ILE A 77 7.86 22.48 -15.22
CA ILE A 77 7.44 21.21 -15.83
C ILE A 77 8.62 20.55 -16.55
N ASP A 78 8.80 19.26 -16.28
CA ASP A 78 9.67 18.38 -17.07
C ASP A 78 8.79 17.55 -18.01
N GLU A 79 8.91 17.79 -19.32
CA GLU A 79 8.15 17.09 -20.35
C GLU A 79 8.55 15.61 -20.51
N GLN A 80 9.76 15.24 -20.09
CA GLN A 80 10.21 13.84 -20.16
C GLN A 80 9.63 13.04 -19.01
N GLU A 81 9.65 13.62 -17.81
CA GLU A 81 9.16 12.97 -16.59
C GLU A 81 7.65 13.17 -16.34
N ASN A 82 7.02 14.10 -17.07
CA ASN A 82 5.60 14.45 -16.96
C ASN A 82 5.17 14.89 -15.54
N TRP A 83 5.99 15.72 -14.88
CA TRP A 83 5.70 16.31 -13.57
C TRP A 83 6.33 17.72 -13.43
N HIS A 84 6.05 18.46 -12.35
CA HIS A 84 6.83 19.66 -12.03
C HIS A 84 8.03 19.30 -11.14
N GLU A 85 9.21 19.39 -11.72
CA GLU A 85 10.48 19.05 -11.08
C GLU A 85 10.71 19.85 -9.78
N GLY A 86 10.39 21.15 -9.80
CA GLY A 86 10.53 22.02 -8.62
C GLY A 86 9.75 21.54 -7.39
N LYS A 87 8.49 21.10 -7.55
CA LYS A 87 7.67 20.62 -6.42
C LYS A 87 8.18 19.29 -5.87
N GLU A 88 8.59 18.37 -6.74
CA GLU A 88 9.23 17.11 -6.33
C GLU A 88 10.54 17.35 -5.58
N ASN A 89 11.37 18.27 -6.06
CA ASN A 89 12.60 18.64 -5.37
C ASN A 89 12.33 19.19 -3.96
N ILE A 90 11.30 20.06 -3.81
CA ILE A 90 10.90 20.59 -2.50
C ILE A 90 10.44 19.46 -1.57
N ARG A 91 9.53 18.58 -2.03
CA ARG A 91 9.04 17.45 -1.23
C ARG A 91 10.19 16.58 -0.74
N ALA A 92 11.09 16.17 -1.65
CA ALA A 92 12.22 15.31 -1.34
C ALA A 92 13.21 15.97 -0.35
N ALA A 93 13.54 17.25 -0.58
CA ALA A 93 14.48 18.00 0.24
C ALA A 93 13.93 18.23 1.66
N VAL A 94 12.68 18.67 1.78
CA VAL A 94 12.02 18.91 3.07
C VAL A 94 11.85 17.61 3.85
N ALA A 95 11.45 16.52 3.18
CA ALA A 95 11.36 15.20 3.81
C ALA A 95 12.71 14.76 4.39
N ALA A 96 13.80 14.94 3.64
CA ALA A 96 15.15 14.64 4.11
C ALA A 96 15.57 15.51 5.31
N GLY A 97 15.25 16.81 5.26
CA GLY A 97 15.52 17.74 6.37
C GLY A 97 14.77 17.37 7.64
N CYS A 98 13.47 17.05 7.52
CA CYS A 98 12.64 16.67 8.66
C CYS A 98 13.09 15.35 9.30
N ARG A 99 13.50 14.35 8.50
CA ARG A 99 14.07 13.11 9.04
C ARG A 99 15.38 13.35 9.80
N GLN A 100 16.24 14.24 9.31
CA GLN A 100 17.45 14.62 10.03
C GLN A 100 17.14 15.29 11.38
N ILE A 101 16.07 16.09 11.46
CA ILE A 101 15.59 16.68 12.72
C ILE A 101 15.02 15.60 13.66
N GLN A 102 14.29 14.61 13.13
CA GLN A 102 13.76 13.48 13.91
C GLN A 102 14.88 12.61 14.48
N ASP A 103 15.94 12.35 13.71
CA ASP A 103 17.10 11.58 14.15
C ASP A 103 17.91 12.29 15.24
N LEU A 104 17.78 13.62 15.35
CA LEU A 104 18.32 14.43 16.45
C LEU A 104 17.38 14.48 17.67
N GLU A 105 16.29 13.72 17.66
CA GLU A 105 15.30 13.60 18.73
C GLU A 105 14.60 14.94 19.09
N ILE A 106 14.48 15.84 18.12
CA ILE A 106 13.84 17.15 18.32
C ILE A 106 12.33 17.04 18.05
N PRO A 107 11.46 17.35 19.03
CA PRO A 107 10.02 17.09 18.94
C PRO A 107 9.22 18.10 18.10
N SER A 108 9.83 19.21 17.69
CA SER A 108 9.15 20.25 16.91
C SER A 108 10.08 20.90 15.91
N VAL A 109 9.59 21.11 14.68
CA VAL A 109 10.35 21.70 13.58
C VAL A 109 9.56 22.81 12.90
N GLU A 110 10.21 23.93 12.63
CA GLU A 110 9.71 24.96 11.72
C GLU A 110 10.31 24.73 10.32
N VAL A 111 9.48 24.81 9.29
CA VAL A 111 9.84 24.44 7.92
C VAL A 111 9.65 25.63 6.99
N ASP A 112 10.72 25.96 6.27
CA ASP A 112 10.71 26.95 5.18
C ASP A 112 9.69 26.58 4.10
N PRO A 113 8.83 27.52 3.65
CA PRO A 113 7.89 27.29 2.56
C PRO A 113 8.57 26.99 1.21
N CYS A 114 9.87 27.28 1.05
CA CYS A 114 10.67 26.95 -0.14
C CYS A 114 10.14 27.52 -1.47
N GLY A 115 9.27 28.53 -1.42
CA GLY A 115 8.55 29.10 -2.57
C GLY A 115 7.28 28.35 -2.96
N ASP A 116 6.98 27.20 -2.35
CA ASP A 116 5.73 26.46 -2.48
C ASP A 116 5.41 25.74 -1.17
N ALA A 117 4.62 26.41 -0.31
CA ALA A 117 4.31 25.92 1.03
C ALA A 117 3.49 24.63 1.02
N GLN A 118 2.73 24.36 -0.04
CA GLN A 118 1.99 23.10 -0.19
C GLN A 118 2.96 21.94 -0.38
N ALA A 119 3.90 22.05 -1.33
CA ALA A 119 4.91 21.01 -1.57
C ALA A 119 5.82 20.81 -0.35
N ALA A 120 6.18 21.88 0.36
CA ALA A 120 6.96 21.79 1.59
C ALA A 120 6.19 21.03 2.71
N ALA A 121 4.92 21.37 2.92
CA ALA A 121 4.07 20.67 3.88
C ALA A 121 3.90 19.19 3.54
N GLU A 122 3.67 18.87 2.26
CA GLU A 122 3.58 17.49 1.79
C GLU A 122 4.88 16.71 2.07
N GLY A 123 6.04 17.29 1.74
CA GLY A 123 7.34 16.69 2.04
C GLY A 123 7.55 16.42 3.53
N ALA A 124 7.19 17.37 4.39
CA ALA A 124 7.32 17.21 5.84
C ALA A 124 6.40 16.11 6.38
N VAL A 125 5.10 16.15 6.04
CA VAL A 125 4.09 15.24 6.58
C VAL A 125 4.21 13.83 6.02
N LEU A 126 4.50 13.67 4.72
CA LEU A 126 4.74 12.34 4.13
C LEU A 126 6.06 11.75 4.60
N GLY A 127 7.10 12.60 4.72
CA GLY A 127 8.46 12.21 5.05
C GLY A 127 8.66 11.78 6.50
N LEU A 128 7.87 12.32 7.43
CA LEU A 128 7.89 11.98 8.86
C LEU A 128 6.96 10.82 9.24
N TYR A 129 6.05 10.41 8.35
CA TYR A 129 5.11 9.35 8.66
C TYR A 129 5.79 7.99 8.72
N GLU A 130 5.54 7.29 9.83
CA GLU A 130 5.89 5.89 10.06
C GLU A 130 4.72 5.20 10.75
N TYR A 131 4.40 3.96 10.35
CA TYR A 131 3.50 3.11 11.12
C TYR A 131 4.29 2.38 12.21
N ASP A 132 4.06 2.76 13.46
CA ASP A 132 4.75 2.20 14.62
C ASP A 132 3.83 1.94 15.83
N ASP A 133 2.50 1.98 15.62
CA ASP A 133 1.47 1.70 16.63
C ASP A 133 1.73 0.37 17.38
N LEU A 134 2.27 -0.63 16.69
CA LEU A 134 2.55 -1.97 17.24
C LEU A 134 4.02 -2.17 17.68
N LYS A 135 4.85 -1.12 17.66
CA LYS A 135 6.26 -1.17 18.08
C LYS A 135 6.44 -0.53 19.46
N GLN A 136 7.33 -1.10 20.27
CA GLN A 136 7.75 -0.51 21.55
C GLN A 136 8.81 0.59 21.36
N LYS A 137 9.83 0.32 20.53
CA LYS A 137 10.83 1.31 20.14
C LYS A 137 10.26 2.16 19.01
N ARG A 138 10.01 3.44 19.30
CA ARG A 138 9.48 4.42 18.35
C ARG A 138 10.45 5.58 18.20
N LYS A 139 10.40 6.26 17.05
CA LYS A 139 11.11 7.53 16.88
C LYS A 139 10.36 8.63 17.64
N VAL A 140 11.03 9.76 17.88
CA VAL A 140 10.37 10.94 18.44
C VAL A 140 9.27 11.40 17.48
N VAL A 141 8.10 11.71 18.04
CA VAL A 141 7.00 12.33 17.30
C VAL A 141 7.36 13.80 17.05
N VAL A 142 7.47 14.16 15.77
CA VAL A 142 7.88 15.51 15.35
C VAL A 142 6.67 16.31 14.89
N SER A 143 6.40 17.45 15.54
CA SER A 143 5.41 18.42 15.10
C SER A 143 6.03 19.40 14.11
N ALA A 144 5.72 19.23 12.82
CA ALA A 144 6.13 20.14 11.76
C ALA A 144 5.14 21.31 11.61
N LYS A 145 5.67 22.54 11.55
CA LYS A 145 4.90 23.78 11.36
C LYS A 145 5.57 24.65 10.30
N LEU A 146 4.78 25.50 9.67
CA LEU A 146 5.29 26.53 8.77
C LEU A 146 6.22 27.49 9.53
N HIS A 147 7.36 27.81 8.92
CA HIS A 147 8.22 28.89 9.38
C HIS A 147 7.73 30.23 8.81
N GLY A 148 7.36 31.16 9.69
CA GLY A 148 6.70 32.41 9.34
C GLY A 148 5.17 32.30 9.32
N SER A 149 4.51 33.38 8.90
CA SER A 149 3.04 33.52 8.90
C SER A 149 2.42 33.65 7.51
N GLU A 150 3.23 33.87 6.48
CA GLU A 150 2.78 33.95 5.08
C GLU A 150 2.50 32.53 4.56
N ASP A 151 1.63 32.36 3.57
CA ASP A 151 1.30 31.07 2.92
C ASP A 151 0.64 29.98 3.81
N GLN A 152 0.00 30.37 4.91
CA GLN A 152 -0.69 29.41 5.81
C GLN A 152 -1.72 28.54 5.10
N GLU A 153 -2.51 29.09 4.18
CA GLU A 153 -3.54 28.33 3.45
C GLU A 153 -2.91 27.23 2.57
N ALA A 154 -1.86 27.56 1.81
CA ALA A 154 -1.14 26.60 0.98
C ALA A 154 -0.45 25.52 1.84
N TRP A 155 0.15 25.90 2.97
CA TRP A 155 0.70 24.94 3.94
C TRP A 155 -0.37 23.99 4.47
N GLN A 156 -1.51 24.51 4.93
CA GLN A 156 -2.60 23.67 5.45
C GLN A 156 -3.20 22.76 4.38
N ARG A 157 -3.28 23.23 3.12
CA ARG A 157 -3.67 22.39 1.99
C ARG A 157 -2.69 21.22 1.82
N GLY A 158 -1.38 21.46 1.87
CA GLY A 158 -0.38 20.39 1.77
C GLY A 158 -0.44 19.40 2.93
N VAL A 159 -0.66 19.90 4.16
CA VAL A 159 -0.91 19.05 5.34
C VAL A 159 -2.15 18.17 5.10
N LEU A 160 -3.23 18.73 4.58
CA LEU A 160 -4.48 17.99 4.31
C LEU A 160 -4.26 16.88 3.29
N PHE A 161 -3.63 17.18 2.15
CA PHE A 161 -3.36 16.21 1.09
C PHE A 161 -2.48 15.06 1.59
N ALA A 162 -1.35 15.39 2.24
CA ALA A 162 -0.45 14.40 2.81
C ALA A 162 -1.09 13.58 3.93
N SER A 163 -1.96 14.17 4.74
CA SER A 163 -2.71 13.45 5.78
C SER A 163 -3.69 12.45 5.17
N GLY A 164 -4.36 12.80 4.07
CA GLY A 164 -5.19 11.88 3.30
C GLY A 164 -4.41 10.67 2.80
N GLN A 165 -3.23 10.90 2.20
CA GLN A 165 -2.35 9.82 1.76
C GLN A 165 -1.83 8.97 2.93
N ASN A 166 -1.48 9.59 4.06
CA ASN A 166 -1.04 8.88 5.26
C ASN A 166 -2.15 8.04 5.89
N LEU A 167 -3.42 8.46 5.80
CA LEU A 167 -4.56 7.61 6.19
C LEU A 167 -4.60 6.34 5.32
N ALA A 168 -4.47 6.48 3.99
CA ALA A 168 -4.42 5.32 3.09
C ALA A 168 -3.22 4.41 3.43
N ARG A 169 -2.04 4.98 3.69
CA ARG A 169 -0.84 4.23 4.13
C ARG A 169 -1.10 3.48 5.44
N ARG A 170 -1.76 4.11 6.42
CA ARG A 170 -2.11 3.46 7.69
C ARG A 170 -3.00 2.25 7.48
N LEU A 171 -4.06 2.41 6.68
CA LEU A 171 -5.00 1.34 6.40
C LEU A 171 -4.30 0.17 5.69
N MET A 172 -3.37 0.45 4.76
CA MET A 172 -2.62 -0.57 4.01
C MET A 172 -1.49 -1.23 4.82
N GLU A 173 -0.86 -0.51 5.75
CA GLU A 173 0.28 -1.02 6.51
C GLU A 173 -0.14 -1.83 7.75
N THR A 174 -1.30 -1.51 8.32
CA THR A 174 -1.85 -2.23 9.49
C THR A 174 -2.03 -3.71 9.16
N PRO A 175 -1.61 -4.64 10.02
CA PRO A 175 -1.72 -6.06 9.73
C PRO A 175 -3.19 -6.49 9.64
N ALA A 176 -3.50 -7.43 8.74
CA ALA A 176 -4.87 -7.78 8.37
C ALA A 176 -5.72 -8.33 9.53
N ASN A 177 -5.08 -8.96 10.54
CA ASN A 177 -5.78 -9.43 11.73
C ASN A 177 -6.29 -8.28 12.63
N GLU A 178 -5.75 -7.07 12.47
CA GLU A 178 -6.26 -5.84 13.09
C GLU A 178 -7.12 -5.06 12.08
N MET A 179 -6.70 -5.01 10.81
CA MET A 179 -7.41 -4.32 9.72
C MET A 179 -8.42 -5.24 9.01
N THR A 180 -9.37 -5.78 9.77
CA THR A 180 -10.43 -6.63 9.20
C THR A 180 -11.44 -5.80 8.38
N PRO A 181 -12.34 -6.43 7.59
CA PRO A 181 -13.36 -5.71 6.81
C PRO A 181 -14.18 -4.74 7.65
N THR A 182 -14.62 -5.18 8.83
CA THR A 182 -15.35 -4.34 9.79
C THR A 182 -14.47 -3.21 10.29
N LYS A 183 -13.22 -3.51 10.68
CA LYS A 183 -12.35 -2.49 11.26
C LYS A 183 -11.97 -1.39 10.27
N PHE A 184 -11.70 -1.77 9.02
CA PHE A 184 -11.50 -0.82 7.93
C PHE A 184 -12.69 0.13 7.80
N ALA A 185 -13.91 -0.42 7.78
CA ALA A 185 -15.14 0.36 7.63
C ALA A 185 -15.36 1.33 8.80
N GLU A 186 -15.12 0.89 10.05
CA GLU A 186 -15.20 1.74 11.25
C GLU A 186 -14.21 2.92 11.20
N ILE A 187 -12.95 2.65 10.83
CA ILE A 187 -11.92 3.71 10.78
C ILE A 187 -12.27 4.74 9.70
N VAL A 188 -12.75 4.28 8.53
CA VAL A 188 -13.20 5.19 7.46
C VAL A 188 -14.41 6.00 7.92
N GLU A 189 -15.37 5.38 8.60
CA GLU A 189 -16.56 6.06 9.15
C GLU A 189 -16.18 7.18 10.12
N GLU A 190 -15.31 6.89 11.08
CA GLU A 190 -14.83 7.86 12.07
C GLU A 190 -14.14 9.05 11.40
N ASN A 191 -13.23 8.78 10.47
CA ASN A 191 -12.49 9.82 9.76
C ASN A 191 -13.38 10.69 8.87
N LEU A 192 -14.39 10.09 8.22
CA LEU A 192 -15.30 10.81 7.35
C LEU A 192 -16.28 11.68 8.14
N LYS A 193 -16.87 11.15 9.23
CA LYS A 193 -17.76 11.93 10.11
C LYS A 193 -17.04 13.07 10.83
N SER A 194 -15.75 12.87 11.16
CA SER A 194 -14.90 13.93 11.71
C SER A 194 -14.52 14.98 10.67
N ALA A 195 -14.54 14.65 9.39
CA ALA A 195 -14.20 15.56 8.30
C ALA A 195 -15.33 16.53 7.95
N SER A 196 -16.58 16.06 7.93
CA SER A 196 -17.74 16.91 7.60
C SER A 196 -19.03 16.32 8.16
N SER A 197 -19.98 17.19 8.52
CA SER A 197 -21.32 16.77 8.95
C SER A 197 -22.23 16.38 7.77
N LYS A 198 -21.80 16.59 6.52
CA LYS A 198 -22.59 16.33 5.29
C LYS A 198 -22.37 14.90 4.76
N THR A 199 -22.21 13.93 5.65
CA THR A 199 -21.80 12.58 5.29
C THR A 199 -22.74 11.53 5.85
N ASP A 200 -23.06 10.51 5.06
CA ASP A 200 -23.71 9.28 5.52
C ASP A 200 -22.79 8.08 5.29
N VAL A 201 -22.79 7.14 6.22
CA VAL A 201 -21.99 5.93 6.13
C VAL A 201 -22.88 4.73 6.43
N PHE A 202 -22.83 3.74 5.54
CA PHE A 202 -23.52 2.47 5.69
C PHE A 202 -22.49 1.33 5.63
N ILE A 203 -22.30 0.67 6.77
CA ILE A 203 -21.53 -0.57 6.85
C ILE A 203 -22.52 -1.71 6.64
N ARG A 204 -22.67 -2.13 5.37
CA ARG A 204 -23.70 -3.11 5.00
C ARG A 204 -23.25 -4.52 5.40
N PRO A 205 -24.03 -5.26 6.20
CA PRO A 205 -23.66 -6.61 6.63
C PRO A 205 -23.92 -7.64 5.52
N LYS A 206 -23.46 -8.87 5.73
CA LYS A 206 -23.67 -10.00 4.83
C LYS A 206 -25.12 -10.19 4.37
N SER A 207 -26.10 -10.03 5.25
CA SER A 207 -27.52 -10.18 4.87
C SER A 207 -27.94 -9.19 3.79
N TRP A 208 -27.48 -7.94 3.87
CA TRP A 208 -27.73 -6.94 2.83
C TRP A 208 -27.02 -7.31 1.52
N ILE A 209 -25.81 -7.85 1.58
CA ILE A 209 -25.05 -8.29 0.41
C ILE A 209 -25.82 -9.43 -0.31
N GLU A 210 -26.41 -10.35 0.44
CA GLU A 210 -27.29 -11.42 -0.05
C GLU A 210 -28.58 -10.86 -0.68
N GLU A 211 -29.26 -9.93 -0.02
CA GLU A 211 -30.44 -9.22 -0.56
C GLU A 211 -30.14 -8.47 -1.86
N GLN A 212 -28.92 -7.98 -2.03
CA GLN A 212 -28.47 -7.30 -3.25
C GLN A 212 -28.05 -8.26 -4.37
N GLU A 213 -28.17 -9.57 -4.17
CA GLU A 213 -27.79 -10.62 -5.12
C GLU A 213 -26.32 -10.52 -5.57
N MET A 214 -25.42 -10.07 -4.69
CA MET A 214 -23.99 -9.95 -4.99
C MET A 214 -23.26 -11.30 -4.88
N GLY A 215 -23.70 -12.26 -5.68
CA GLY A 215 -23.21 -13.65 -5.64
C GLY A 215 -21.74 -13.81 -6.01
N SER A 216 -21.18 -12.90 -6.83
CA SER A 216 -19.77 -12.92 -7.20
C SER A 216 -18.90 -12.50 -6.00
N PHE A 217 -19.27 -11.42 -5.30
CA PHE A 217 -18.61 -10.98 -4.07
C PHE A 217 -18.73 -12.01 -2.94
N LEU A 218 -19.94 -12.52 -2.67
CA LEU A 218 -20.17 -13.54 -1.63
C LEU A 218 -19.35 -14.81 -1.86
N SER A 219 -19.09 -15.16 -3.12
CA SER A 219 -18.28 -16.33 -3.45
C SER A 219 -16.83 -16.22 -2.97
N VAL A 220 -16.27 -15.01 -2.95
CA VAL A 220 -14.91 -14.77 -2.44
C VAL A 220 -14.92 -14.85 -0.92
N ALA A 221 -15.82 -14.09 -0.29
CA ALA A 221 -15.87 -13.94 1.16
C ALA A 221 -16.10 -15.26 1.93
N LYS A 222 -16.91 -16.18 1.39
CA LYS A 222 -17.30 -17.44 2.07
C LYS A 222 -16.12 -18.35 2.44
N GLY A 223 -14.94 -18.11 1.87
CA GLY A 223 -13.72 -18.87 2.18
C GLY A 223 -13.15 -18.56 3.56
N SER A 224 -13.34 -17.33 4.05
CA SER A 224 -12.91 -16.92 5.39
C SER A 224 -14.05 -17.07 6.41
N GLU A 225 -13.67 -17.16 7.69
CA GLU A 225 -14.60 -17.00 8.82
C GLU A 225 -14.79 -15.52 9.20
N GLU A 226 -13.93 -14.61 8.71
CA GLU A 226 -14.06 -13.17 8.91
C GLU A 226 -15.28 -12.63 8.12
N PRO A 227 -16.25 -11.95 8.77
CA PRO A 227 -17.45 -11.48 8.10
C PRO A 227 -17.17 -10.45 6.99
N PRO A 228 -17.79 -10.58 5.80
CA PRO A 228 -17.72 -9.53 4.79
C PRO A 228 -18.62 -8.34 5.15
N VAL A 229 -18.19 -7.16 4.73
CA VAL A 229 -19.02 -5.95 4.74
C VAL A 229 -18.96 -5.27 3.38
N PHE A 230 -20.02 -4.57 3.01
CA PHE A 230 -19.99 -3.66 1.87
C PHE A 230 -20.08 -2.24 2.41
N LEU A 231 -18.98 -1.49 2.33
CA LEU A 231 -18.93 -0.11 2.80
C LEU A 231 -19.48 0.80 1.70
N GLU A 232 -20.50 1.58 2.06
CA GLU A 232 -21.12 2.59 1.21
C GLU A 232 -21.06 3.93 1.95
N ILE A 233 -20.33 4.89 1.40
CA ILE A 233 -20.17 6.24 1.96
C ILE A 233 -20.73 7.29 1.01
N HIS A 234 -21.37 8.31 1.57
CA HIS A 234 -21.95 9.43 0.84
C HIS A 234 -21.35 10.71 1.38
N TYR A 235 -20.82 11.56 0.51
CA TYR A 235 -20.47 12.94 0.79
C TYR A 235 -21.37 13.85 -0.04
N LYS A 236 -22.18 14.67 0.65
CA LYS A 236 -23.21 15.53 0.06
C LYS A 236 -22.74 16.97 0.03
N GLY A 237 -21.63 17.22 -0.67
CA GLY A 237 -20.98 18.53 -0.75
C GLY A 237 -21.72 19.51 -1.65
N SER A 238 -22.46 19.03 -2.66
CA SER A 238 -23.13 19.89 -3.62
C SER A 238 -24.23 20.73 -2.94
N PRO A 239 -24.39 22.01 -3.32
CA PRO A 239 -25.56 22.80 -2.94
C PRO A 239 -26.89 22.18 -3.41
N ASP A 240 -26.86 21.40 -4.50
CA ASP A 240 -28.01 20.65 -5.00
C ASP A 240 -27.91 19.17 -4.61
N ALA A 241 -28.77 18.74 -3.68
CA ALA A 241 -28.83 17.37 -3.20
C ALA A 241 -29.22 16.35 -4.29
N SER A 242 -29.83 16.80 -5.39
CA SER A 242 -30.22 15.96 -6.53
C SER A 242 -29.14 15.84 -7.60
N GLU A 243 -28.04 16.60 -7.48
CA GLU A 243 -26.95 16.57 -8.44
C GLU A 243 -26.33 15.16 -8.49
N PRO A 244 -26.23 14.54 -9.69
CA PRO A 244 -25.67 13.21 -9.83
C PRO A 244 -24.23 13.12 -9.28
N PRO A 245 -23.90 12.10 -8.47
CA PRO A 245 -22.61 12.02 -7.80
C PRO A 245 -21.49 11.55 -8.74
N LEU A 246 -20.25 11.76 -8.31
CA LEU A 246 -19.12 10.95 -8.76
C LEU A 246 -19.09 9.67 -7.90
N VAL A 247 -18.95 8.49 -8.51
CA VAL A 247 -18.87 7.23 -7.77
C VAL A 247 -17.44 6.68 -7.83
N PHE A 248 -16.87 6.43 -6.66
CA PHE A 248 -15.55 5.80 -6.52
C PHE A 248 -15.72 4.39 -5.97
N VAL A 249 -15.02 3.41 -6.57
CA VAL A 249 -15.12 1.99 -6.18
C VAL A 249 -13.74 1.43 -5.84
N GLY A 250 -13.56 0.87 -4.65
CA GLY A 250 -12.27 0.34 -4.21
C GLY A 250 -12.28 -1.16 -3.98
N LYS A 251 -11.31 -1.89 -4.54
CA LYS A 251 -11.06 -3.30 -4.14
C LYS A 251 -10.65 -3.32 -2.66
N GLY A 252 -11.37 -4.09 -1.84
CA GLY A 252 -11.19 -4.15 -0.39
C GLY A 252 -10.83 -5.55 0.13
N ILE A 253 -9.85 -6.24 -0.45
CA ILE A 253 -9.40 -7.53 0.10
C ILE A 253 -8.43 -7.26 1.26
N THR A 254 -8.89 -7.44 2.49
CA THR A 254 -8.10 -7.15 3.70
C THR A 254 -6.94 -8.11 3.91
N PHE A 255 -7.05 -9.34 3.39
CA PHE A 255 -5.92 -10.23 3.19
C PHE A 255 -6.18 -11.17 2.02
N ASP A 256 -5.19 -11.32 1.14
CA ASP A 256 -5.25 -12.19 -0.03
C ASP A 256 -4.22 -13.31 0.04
N SER A 257 -4.67 -14.51 0.41
CA SER A 257 -3.85 -15.72 0.33
C SER A 257 -3.89 -16.37 -1.06
N GLY A 258 -4.76 -15.88 -1.96
CA GLY A 258 -5.14 -16.49 -3.23
C GLY A 258 -6.24 -17.55 -3.15
N GLY A 259 -6.68 -17.93 -1.95
CA GLY A 259 -7.69 -18.96 -1.76
C GLY A 259 -7.16 -20.36 -2.09
N ILE A 260 -7.92 -21.18 -2.81
CA ILE A 260 -7.50 -22.53 -3.23
C ILE A 260 -6.35 -22.48 -4.24
N SER A 261 -6.36 -21.49 -5.14
CA SER A 261 -5.23 -21.10 -5.99
C SER A 261 -4.18 -20.34 -5.17
N ILE A 262 -3.66 -20.98 -4.13
CA ILE A 262 -2.85 -20.34 -3.09
C ILE A 262 -1.58 -19.67 -3.64
N LYS A 263 -1.28 -18.45 -3.15
CA LYS A 263 -0.05 -17.74 -3.47
C LYS A 263 1.18 -18.44 -2.88
N ALA A 264 2.35 -18.15 -3.44
CA ALA A 264 3.62 -18.56 -2.83
C ALA A 264 3.86 -17.83 -1.49
N ALA A 265 4.57 -18.49 -0.57
CA ALA A 265 4.82 -17.95 0.77
C ALA A 265 5.68 -16.66 0.78
N ALA A 266 6.55 -16.47 -0.22
CA ALA A 266 7.45 -15.32 -0.26
C ALA A 266 6.66 -14.01 -0.39
N ASN A 267 6.89 -13.07 0.52
CA ASN A 267 6.26 -11.74 0.56
C ASN A 267 4.72 -11.76 0.62
N MET A 268 4.09 -12.88 1.01
CA MET A 268 2.64 -12.97 1.15
C MET A 268 2.12 -12.00 2.23
N ASP A 269 2.97 -11.59 3.18
CA ASP A 269 2.61 -10.59 4.18
C ASP A 269 2.17 -9.25 3.55
N LEU A 270 2.69 -8.89 2.38
CA LEU A 270 2.32 -7.67 1.66
C LEU A 270 0.86 -7.68 1.20
N MET A 271 0.22 -8.85 1.14
CA MET A 271 -1.19 -8.99 0.76
C MET A 271 -2.16 -8.44 1.82
N ARG A 272 -1.66 -7.99 2.99
CA ARG A 272 -2.42 -7.12 3.90
C ARG A 272 -2.85 -5.80 3.24
N ALA A 273 -2.09 -5.35 2.23
CA ALA A 273 -2.36 -4.13 1.49
C ALA A 273 -3.25 -4.35 0.25
N ASP A 274 -3.84 -5.54 0.07
CA ASP A 274 -4.70 -5.85 -1.09
C ASP A 274 -6.10 -5.19 -1.03
N MET A 275 -6.27 -4.34 -0.03
CA MET A 275 -7.36 -3.39 0.18
C MET A 275 -6.95 -1.95 -0.18
N GLY A 276 -5.78 -1.76 -0.82
CA GLY A 276 -5.27 -0.44 -1.19
C GLY A 276 -6.17 0.35 -2.14
N GLY A 277 -6.97 -0.34 -2.95
CA GLY A 277 -8.01 0.28 -3.77
C GLY A 277 -9.08 0.97 -2.93
N ALA A 278 -9.59 0.28 -1.89
CA ALA A 278 -10.51 0.87 -0.92
C ALA A 278 -9.86 1.96 -0.08
N ALA A 279 -8.63 1.74 0.40
CA ALA A 279 -7.89 2.70 1.22
C ALA A 279 -7.74 4.07 0.53
N THR A 280 -7.34 4.06 -0.74
CA THR A 280 -7.06 5.27 -1.52
C THR A 280 -8.33 6.05 -1.83
N ILE A 281 -9.38 5.39 -2.36
CA ILE A 281 -10.64 6.08 -2.69
C ILE A 281 -11.37 6.60 -1.46
N CYS A 282 -11.40 5.85 -0.35
CA CYS A 282 -12.02 6.30 0.89
C CYS A 282 -11.26 7.50 1.47
N SER A 283 -9.93 7.47 1.47
CA SER A 283 -9.11 8.58 1.97
C SER A 283 -9.22 9.83 1.09
N ALA A 284 -9.38 9.67 -0.22
CA ALA A 284 -9.66 10.77 -1.14
C ALA A 284 -11.00 11.44 -0.82
N ILE A 285 -12.05 10.66 -0.52
CA ILE A 285 -13.37 11.18 -0.14
C ILE A 285 -13.29 11.90 1.22
N VAL A 286 -12.60 11.34 2.21
CA VAL A 286 -12.34 12.02 3.49
C VAL A 286 -11.64 13.37 3.25
N SER A 287 -10.64 13.41 2.37
CA SER A 287 -9.90 14.64 2.06
C SER A 287 -10.79 15.67 1.31
N ALA A 288 -11.60 15.21 0.36
CA ALA A 288 -12.57 16.05 -0.34
C ALA A 288 -13.61 16.65 0.63
N ALA A 289 -14.06 15.87 1.62
CA ALA A 289 -14.97 16.34 2.66
C ALA A 289 -14.32 17.40 3.55
N LYS A 290 -13.04 17.23 3.95
CA LYS A 290 -12.29 18.25 4.72
C LYS A 290 -12.06 19.55 3.94
N LEU A 291 -12.00 19.46 2.61
CA LEU A 291 -11.89 20.62 1.72
C LEU A 291 -13.26 21.28 1.45
N ASP A 292 -14.35 20.71 1.98
CA ASP A 292 -15.72 21.14 1.72
C ASP A 292 -16.03 21.34 0.22
N LEU A 293 -15.53 20.43 -0.63
CA LEU A 293 -15.72 20.53 -2.07
C LEU A 293 -17.21 20.52 -2.44
N PRO A 294 -17.69 21.43 -3.31
CA PRO A 294 -19.11 21.58 -3.60
C PRO A 294 -19.62 20.53 -4.62
N ILE A 295 -19.38 19.25 -4.35
CA ILE A 295 -19.75 18.12 -5.22
C ILE A 295 -20.29 16.95 -4.40
N ASN A 296 -21.16 16.15 -5.01
CA ASN A 296 -21.63 14.89 -4.43
C ASN A 296 -20.68 13.75 -4.81
N ILE A 297 -20.26 12.97 -3.82
CA ILE A 297 -19.38 11.80 -4.03
C ILE A 297 -19.95 10.59 -3.29
N VAL A 298 -19.97 9.44 -3.95
CA VAL A 298 -20.31 8.15 -3.34
C VAL A 298 -19.08 7.24 -3.41
N GLY A 299 -18.70 6.64 -2.28
CA GLY A 299 -17.63 5.65 -2.22
C GLY A 299 -18.20 4.26 -1.93
N LEU A 300 -17.75 3.26 -2.69
CA LEU A 300 -18.18 1.88 -2.56
C LEU A 300 -16.95 0.98 -2.38
N ALA A 301 -16.91 0.18 -1.31
CA ALA A 301 -15.83 -0.75 -1.05
C ALA A 301 -16.39 -2.12 -0.60
N PRO A 302 -16.46 -3.13 -1.49
CA PRO A 302 -16.67 -4.51 -1.05
C PRO A 302 -15.45 -4.99 -0.27
N LEU A 303 -15.65 -5.37 0.99
CA LEU A 303 -14.58 -5.73 1.92
C LEU A 303 -14.73 -7.17 2.42
N CYS A 304 -13.68 -7.98 2.24
CA CYS A 304 -13.60 -9.35 2.75
C CYS A 304 -12.14 -9.84 2.80
N GLU A 305 -11.91 -11.09 3.18
CA GLU A 305 -10.65 -11.80 2.97
C GLU A 305 -10.81 -12.86 1.85
N ASN A 306 -9.69 -13.23 1.23
CA ASN A 306 -9.63 -14.38 0.31
C ASN A 306 -8.79 -15.50 0.94
N MET A 307 -9.47 -16.52 1.47
CA MET A 307 -8.86 -17.58 2.29
C MET A 307 -9.21 -19.00 1.80
N PRO A 308 -8.27 -19.96 1.82
CA PRO A 308 -8.58 -21.37 1.61
C PRO A 308 -9.31 -21.95 2.82
N SER A 309 -10.39 -22.66 2.57
CA SER A 309 -11.11 -23.44 3.58
C SER A 309 -11.99 -24.50 2.91
N GLY A 310 -12.66 -25.32 3.72
CA GLY A 310 -13.66 -26.28 3.22
C GLY A 310 -14.88 -25.65 2.55
N LYS A 311 -15.06 -24.32 2.65
CA LYS A 311 -16.19 -23.56 2.07
C LYS A 311 -15.75 -22.64 0.91
N ALA A 312 -14.45 -22.52 0.65
CA ALA A 312 -13.89 -21.57 -0.31
C ALA A 312 -14.33 -21.83 -1.75
N ASN A 313 -14.16 -20.81 -2.60
CA ASN A 313 -14.27 -20.98 -4.04
C ASN A 313 -13.30 -22.07 -4.53
N LYS A 314 -13.74 -22.85 -5.50
CA LYS A 314 -12.93 -23.87 -6.16
C LYS A 314 -12.71 -23.46 -7.62
N PRO A 315 -11.51 -23.67 -8.18
CA PRO A 315 -11.31 -23.60 -9.63
C PRO A 315 -12.38 -24.39 -10.38
N GLY A 316 -13.08 -23.74 -11.30
CA GLY A 316 -14.20 -24.29 -12.08
C GLY A 316 -15.60 -24.01 -11.52
N ASP A 317 -15.73 -23.44 -10.31
CA ASP A 317 -17.03 -22.96 -9.81
C ASP A 317 -17.60 -21.90 -10.76
N VAL A 318 -18.92 -21.90 -10.96
CA VAL A 318 -19.62 -20.84 -11.69
C VAL A 318 -20.47 -20.04 -10.73
N VAL A 319 -20.24 -18.73 -10.67
CA VAL A 319 -20.94 -17.79 -9.79
C VAL A 319 -21.80 -16.84 -10.61
N ARG A 320 -22.87 -16.32 -10.02
CA ARG A 320 -23.76 -15.34 -10.67
C ARG A 320 -23.51 -13.97 -10.06
N ALA A 321 -23.14 -13.00 -10.90
CA ALA A 321 -22.99 -11.60 -10.49
C ALA A 321 -24.36 -10.90 -10.39
N LYS A 322 -24.38 -9.73 -9.76
CA LYS A 322 -25.58 -8.89 -9.53
C LYS A 322 -26.34 -8.55 -10.82
N ASN A 323 -25.65 -8.39 -11.95
CA ASN A 323 -26.27 -8.14 -13.25
C ASN A 323 -26.81 -9.41 -13.94
N GLY A 324 -26.77 -10.55 -13.27
CA GLY A 324 -27.24 -11.84 -13.75
C GLY A 324 -26.30 -12.59 -14.67
N LYS A 325 -25.14 -12.01 -15.05
CA LYS A 325 -24.10 -12.74 -15.79
C LYS A 325 -23.47 -13.80 -14.90
N THR A 326 -23.07 -14.91 -15.51
CA THR A 326 -22.31 -15.96 -14.85
C THR A 326 -20.82 -15.80 -15.11
N ILE A 327 -20.01 -16.18 -14.13
CA ILE A 327 -18.55 -16.09 -14.18
C ILE A 327 -17.99 -17.45 -13.75
N GLN A 328 -17.20 -18.08 -14.61
CA GLN A 328 -16.42 -19.25 -14.24
C GLN A 328 -15.15 -18.79 -13.50
N VAL A 329 -14.97 -19.28 -12.27
CA VAL A 329 -13.84 -18.96 -11.42
C VAL A 329 -12.75 -19.99 -11.66
N ASP A 330 -11.92 -19.78 -12.68
CA ASP A 330 -10.82 -20.70 -13.00
C ASP A 330 -9.61 -20.55 -12.06
N ASN A 331 -9.40 -19.35 -11.53
CA ASN A 331 -8.34 -19.06 -10.57
C ASN A 331 -8.93 -18.22 -9.43
N THR A 332 -8.81 -18.70 -8.19
CA THR A 332 -9.36 -18.01 -7.01
C THR A 332 -8.50 -16.85 -6.52
N ASP A 333 -7.29 -16.70 -7.06
CA ASP A 333 -6.37 -15.55 -6.88
C ASP A 333 -6.68 -14.40 -7.85
N ALA A 334 -7.76 -14.54 -8.62
CA ALA A 334 -8.34 -13.49 -9.44
C ALA A 334 -9.64 -12.97 -8.79
N GLU A 335 -9.70 -12.90 -7.47
CA GLU A 335 -10.85 -12.53 -6.66
C GLU A 335 -11.23 -11.05 -6.77
N GLY A 336 -10.25 -10.15 -6.94
CA GLY A 336 -10.49 -8.71 -6.96
C GLY A 336 -11.48 -8.28 -8.04
N ARG A 337 -11.41 -8.89 -9.23
CA ARG A 337 -12.38 -8.62 -10.32
C ARG A 337 -13.76 -9.23 -10.03
N LEU A 338 -13.85 -10.28 -9.21
CA LEU A 338 -15.13 -10.88 -8.80
C LEU A 338 -15.89 -9.94 -7.86
N ILE A 339 -15.23 -9.40 -6.83
CA ILE A 339 -15.88 -8.47 -5.90
C ILE A 339 -16.22 -7.13 -6.58
N LEU A 340 -15.35 -6.67 -7.50
CA LEU A 340 -15.58 -5.45 -8.26
C LEU A 340 -16.74 -5.58 -9.26
N ALA A 341 -17.00 -6.76 -9.82
CA ALA A 341 -18.11 -6.95 -10.76
C ALA A 341 -19.46 -6.56 -10.13
N ASP A 342 -19.71 -6.96 -8.89
CA ASP A 342 -20.93 -6.64 -8.16
C ASP A 342 -20.96 -5.18 -7.71
N ALA A 343 -19.83 -4.67 -7.20
CA ALA A 343 -19.73 -3.28 -6.77
C ALA A 343 -19.90 -2.28 -7.93
N LEU A 344 -19.32 -2.56 -9.09
CA LEU A 344 -19.51 -1.77 -10.30
C LEU A 344 -20.94 -1.88 -10.81
N CYS A 345 -21.58 -3.05 -10.73
CA CYS A 345 -23.00 -3.17 -11.06
C CYS A 345 -23.86 -2.31 -10.13
N TYR A 346 -23.58 -2.31 -8.83
CA TYR A 346 -24.27 -1.48 -7.86
C TYR A 346 -24.00 0.02 -8.07
N ALA A 347 -22.78 0.42 -8.46
CA ALA A 347 -22.44 1.81 -8.75
C ALA A 347 -23.38 2.50 -9.75
N HIS A 348 -23.92 1.75 -10.72
CA HIS A 348 -24.84 2.29 -11.73
C HIS A 348 -26.20 2.72 -11.16
N THR A 349 -26.61 2.21 -9.99
CA THR A 349 -27.91 2.57 -9.39
C THR A 349 -27.96 4.03 -8.93
N PHE A 350 -26.81 4.67 -8.79
CA PHE A 350 -26.69 6.08 -8.40
C PHE A 350 -26.76 7.05 -9.59
N ASN A 351 -26.90 6.55 -10.84
CA ASN A 351 -26.83 7.35 -12.07
C ASN A 351 -25.65 8.33 -12.09
N PRO A 352 -24.40 7.87 -11.88
CA PRO A 352 -23.27 8.75 -11.64
C PRO A 352 -22.84 9.53 -12.87
N LYS A 353 -22.18 10.69 -12.66
CA LYS A 353 -21.48 11.43 -13.71
C LYS A 353 -20.27 10.65 -14.24
N VAL A 354 -19.52 10.03 -13.31
CA VAL A 354 -18.31 9.27 -13.58
C VAL A 354 -18.21 8.12 -12.57
N ILE A 355 -17.70 6.97 -13.01
CA ILE A 355 -17.28 5.87 -12.14
C ILE A 355 -15.76 5.73 -12.24
N ILE A 356 -15.07 5.79 -11.11
CA ILE A 356 -13.61 5.55 -11.02
C ILE A 356 -13.41 4.39 -10.06
N ASN A 357 -12.71 3.33 -10.49
CA ASN A 357 -12.31 2.26 -9.57
C ASN A 357 -10.80 2.17 -9.41
N ALA A 358 -10.35 1.86 -8.19
CA ALA A 358 -8.96 1.62 -7.86
C ALA A 358 -8.79 0.22 -7.27
N ALA A 359 -7.70 -0.47 -7.64
CA ALA A 359 -7.46 -1.84 -7.19
C ALA A 359 -5.98 -2.24 -7.32
N THR A 360 -5.46 -2.90 -6.29
CA THR A 360 -4.24 -3.74 -6.33
C THR A 360 -4.56 -5.04 -7.08
N LEU A 361 -4.82 -4.93 -8.39
CA LEU A 361 -5.57 -5.98 -9.10
C LEU A 361 -4.73 -7.12 -9.66
N THR A 362 -3.51 -6.85 -10.14
CA THR A 362 -2.71 -7.87 -10.82
C THR A 362 -1.21 -7.65 -10.60
N GLY A 363 -0.47 -8.73 -10.42
CA GLY A 363 1.01 -8.69 -10.46
C GLY A 363 1.56 -8.30 -11.83
N ALA A 364 0.79 -8.49 -12.91
CA ALA A 364 1.20 -8.08 -14.26
C ALA A 364 1.38 -6.54 -14.38
N MET A 365 0.62 -5.75 -13.62
CA MET A 365 0.75 -4.30 -13.60
C MET A 365 2.09 -3.86 -13.01
N ASP A 366 2.54 -4.54 -11.95
CA ASP A 366 3.86 -4.32 -11.35
C ASP A 366 4.98 -4.70 -12.31
N ILE A 367 4.87 -5.83 -13.02
CA ILE A 367 5.84 -6.20 -14.06
C ILE A 367 5.91 -5.16 -15.19
N ALA A 368 4.77 -4.55 -15.54
CA ALA A 368 4.67 -3.63 -16.67
C ALA A 368 5.23 -2.23 -16.36
N LEU A 369 4.84 -1.61 -15.24
CA LEU A 369 5.20 -0.21 -14.90
C LEU A 369 5.95 -0.06 -13.56
N GLY A 370 6.06 -1.13 -12.77
CA GLY A 370 6.58 -1.08 -11.41
C GLY A 370 5.86 -0.04 -10.56
N SER A 371 6.63 0.70 -9.76
CA SER A 371 6.16 1.83 -8.97
C SER A 371 6.30 3.18 -9.68
N GLY A 372 6.59 3.19 -10.99
CA GLY A 372 6.78 4.43 -11.75
C GLY A 372 5.48 5.20 -11.95
N ALA A 373 4.41 4.51 -12.32
CA ALA A 373 3.08 5.11 -12.51
C ALA A 373 1.95 4.09 -12.30
N THR A 374 0.78 4.58 -11.90
CA THR A 374 -0.45 3.79 -11.86
C THR A 374 -0.99 3.57 -13.28
N GLY A 375 -1.28 2.33 -13.66
CA GLY A 375 -1.97 2.03 -14.92
C GLY A 375 -3.44 2.44 -14.89
N VAL A 376 -3.88 3.19 -15.90
CA VAL A 376 -5.28 3.64 -16.03
C VAL A 376 -5.90 3.04 -17.29
N PHE A 377 -7.07 2.45 -17.12
CA PHE A 377 -7.89 1.93 -18.21
C PHE A 377 -9.22 2.67 -18.21
N THR A 378 -9.51 3.41 -19.27
CA THR A 378 -10.74 4.21 -19.38
C THR A 378 -11.30 4.15 -20.78
N ASN A 379 -12.63 4.21 -20.89
CA ASN A 379 -13.36 4.32 -22.15
C ASN A 379 -13.59 5.78 -22.57
N SER A 380 -13.08 6.75 -21.81
CA SER A 380 -13.27 8.18 -22.03
C SER A 380 -11.93 8.91 -22.01
N SER A 381 -11.54 9.47 -23.16
CA SER A 381 -10.34 10.31 -23.29
C SER A 381 -10.44 11.58 -22.44
N TRP A 382 -11.65 12.12 -22.26
CA TRP A 382 -11.85 13.26 -21.36
C TRP A 382 -11.48 12.91 -19.91
N LEU A 383 -11.91 11.73 -19.44
CA LEU A 383 -11.58 11.29 -18.09
C LEU A 383 -10.09 10.98 -17.94
N TRP A 384 -9.48 10.34 -18.94
CA TRP A 384 -8.03 10.15 -18.99
C TRP A 384 -7.30 11.49 -18.85
N ASN A 385 -7.65 12.49 -19.66
CA ASN A 385 -7.02 13.80 -19.62
C ASN A 385 -7.19 14.46 -18.26
N LYS A 386 -8.37 14.39 -17.65
CA LYS A 386 -8.59 14.95 -16.30
C LYS A 386 -7.77 14.25 -15.23
N LEU A 387 -7.62 12.93 -15.29
CA LEU A 387 -6.77 12.18 -14.37
C LEU A 387 -5.28 12.48 -14.61
N PHE A 388 -4.85 12.52 -15.87
CA PHE A 388 -3.49 12.85 -16.25
C PHE A 388 -3.13 14.28 -15.83
N GLU A 389 -3.98 15.26 -16.17
CA GLU A 389 -3.86 16.66 -15.72
C GLU A 389 -3.88 16.77 -14.21
N ALA A 390 -4.63 15.95 -13.46
CA ALA A 390 -4.65 16.00 -12.00
C ALA A 390 -3.40 15.36 -11.38
N CYS A 391 -2.90 14.26 -11.93
CA CYS A 391 -1.58 13.72 -11.56
C CYS A 391 -0.49 14.76 -11.84
N PHE A 392 -0.59 15.42 -12.99
CA PHE A 392 0.26 16.53 -13.37
C PHE A 392 0.09 17.70 -12.40
N ALA A 393 -1.11 18.19 -12.14
CA ALA A 393 -1.40 19.39 -11.33
C ALA A 393 -1.26 19.19 -9.81
N SER A 394 -1.45 17.99 -9.27
CA SER A 394 -0.96 17.64 -7.93
C SER A 394 0.55 17.78 -7.86
N LEU A 395 1.20 17.67 -9.01
CA LEU A 395 2.60 17.95 -9.21
C LEU A 395 2.83 19.34 -9.82
N VAL A 396 1.89 20.28 -10.09
CA VAL A 396 2.12 21.64 -10.68
C VAL A 396 1.35 22.73 -9.88
N SER A 397 1.52 24.04 -10.15
CA SER A 397 0.67 25.09 -9.56
C SER A 397 -0.64 25.26 -10.33
N GLN A 398 -1.73 25.64 -9.65
CA GLN A 398 -3.07 25.83 -10.26
C GLN A 398 -3.09 26.88 -11.39
N ASP A 399 -2.13 27.81 -11.43
CA ASP A 399 -2.12 28.92 -12.38
C ASP A 399 -1.76 28.48 -13.82
N TYR A 400 -1.05 27.36 -14.00
CA TYR A 400 -0.60 26.91 -15.34
C TYR A 400 -1.71 26.21 -16.15
N VAL A 401 -2.63 25.51 -15.46
CA VAL A 401 -3.73 24.75 -16.11
C VAL A 401 -4.71 25.70 -16.80
N ASN A 402 -4.82 26.94 -16.33
CA ASN A 402 -5.66 27.95 -16.95
C ASN A 402 -5.00 28.71 -18.11
N GLY A 403 -3.70 28.50 -18.36
CA GLY A 403 -2.90 29.28 -19.31
C GLY A 403 -2.36 28.53 -20.54
N THR A 404 -2.55 27.21 -20.63
CA THR A 404 -1.99 26.39 -21.73
C THR A 404 -3.06 26.07 -22.78
N ASP A 405 -2.71 26.13 -24.07
CA ASP A 405 -3.63 25.89 -25.18
C ASP A 405 -4.11 24.42 -25.19
N GLN A 406 -5.43 24.21 -25.25
CA GLN A 406 -6.04 22.87 -25.15
C GLN A 406 -5.62 21.94 -26.30
N GLU A 407 -5.24 22.52 -27.44
CA GLU A 407 -4.82 21.80 -28.64
C GLU A 407 -3.42 21.18 -28.50
N GLU A 408 -2.53 21.84 -27.75
CA GLU A 408 -1.17 21.39 -27.50
C GLU A 408 -1.15 20.19 -26.52
N ILE A 409 -1.96 20.27 -25.46
CA ILE A 409 -2.20 19.17 -24.52
C ILE A 409 -2.79 17.95 -25.25
N ARG A 410 -3.80 18.16 -26.09
CA ARG A 410 -4.43 17.10 -26.88
C ARG A 410 -3.43 16.39 -27.78
N THR A 411 -2.55 17.15 -28.43
CA THR A 411 -1.54 16.62 -29.35
C THR A 411 -0.47 15.82 -28.60
N GLY A 412 -0.01 16.29 -27.43
CA GLY A 412 0.91 15.54 -26.56
C GLY A 412 0.31 14.23 -26.04
N VAL A 413 -0.96 14.24 -25.65
CA VAL A 413 -1.69 13.05 -25.22
C VAL A 413 -1.84 12.04 -26.35
N ASP A 414 -2.26 12.47 -27.54
CA ASP A 414 -2.43 11.57 -28.70
C ASP A 414 -1.10 10.89 -29.09
N GLN A 415 0.02 11.62 -28.97
CA GLN A 415 1.36 11.05 -29.17
C GLN A 415 1.76 10.04 -28.10
N CYS A 416 1.44 10.29 -26.82
CA CYS A 416 1.72 9.36 -25.73
C CYS A 416 0.87 8.08 -25.83
N ILE A 417 -0.41 8.22 -26.16
CA ILE A 417 -1.31 7.08 -26.40
C ILE A 417 -0.79 6.23 -27.55
N GLN A 418 -0.37 6.83 -28.67
CA GLN A 418 0.19 6.06 -29.77
C GLN A 418 1.49 5.35 -29.42
N LYS A 419 2.42 6.03 -28.73
CA LYS A 419 3.65 5.38 -28.25
C LYS A 419 3.36 4.21 -27.32
N PHE A 420 2.39 4.35 -26.42
CA PHE A 420 1.99 3.28 -25.51
C PHE A 420 1.33 2.10 -26.25
N LEU A 421 0.40 2.37 -27.17
CA LEU A 421 -0.23 1.35 -28.00
C LEU A 421 0.78 0.62 -28.88
N ASP A 422 1.77 1.33 -29.41
CA ASP A 422 2.84 0.75 -30.22
C ASP A 422 3.77 -0.13 -29.37
N ILE A 423 4.14 0.29 -28.16
CA ILE A 423 4.93 -0.53 -27.22
C ILE A 423 4.14 -1.76 -26.79
N ALA A 424 2.86 -1.62 -26.45
CA ALA A 424 2.01 -2.73 -26.06
C ALA A 424 1.86 -3.75 -27.19
N ARG A 425 1.58 -3.29 -28.42
CA ARG A 425 1.50 -4.15 -29.61
C ARG A 425 2.84 -4.80 -29.95
N GLN A 426 3.95 -4.08 -29.88
CA GLN A 426 5.29 -4.62 -30.14
C GLN A 426 5.65 -5.69 -29.11
N THR A 427 5.29 -5.47 -27.84
CA THR A 427 5.53 -6.43 -26.75
C THR A 427 4.69 -7.69 -26.92
N GLU A 428 3.40 -7.55 -27.22
CA GLU A 428 2.50 -8.67 -27.50
C GLU A 428 2.97 -9.47 -28.73
N CYS A 429 3.28 -8.79 -29.84
CA CYS A 429 3.83 -9.44 -31.03
C CYS A 429 5.17 -10.13 -30.75
N PHE A 430 6.06 -9.53 -29.96
CA PHE A 430 7.34 -10.12 -29.60
C PHE A 430 7.16 -11.43 -28.82
N PHE A 431 6.30 -11.46 -27.81
CA PHE A 431 6.05 -12.68 -27.03
C PHE A 431 5.31 -13.76 -27.83
N LEU A 432 4.34 -13.38 -28.66
CA LEU A 432 3.65 -14.32 -29.56
C LEU A 432 4.60 -14.89 -30.62
N GLN A 433 5.46 -14.06 -31.23
CA GLN A 433 6.47 -14.51 -32.19
C GLN A 433 7.52 -15.40 -31.53
N LYS A 434 8.00 -15.07 -30.33
CA LYS A 434 8.95 -15.90 -29.60
C LYS A 434 8.37 -17.25 -29.22
N ARG A 435 7.12 -17.28 -28.74
CA ARG A 435 6.41 -18.51 -28.40
C ARG A 435 6.17 -19.38 -29.64
N LEU A 436 5.78 -18.78 -30.77
CA LEU A 436 5.59 -19.48 -32.03
C LEU A 436 6.93 -20.00 -32.61
N GLN A 437 8.00 -19.19 -32.56
CA GLN A 437 9.35 -19.61 -32.99
C GLN A 437 9.88 -20.76 -32.14
N LEU A 438 9.71 -20.71 -30.82
CA LEU A 438 10.12 -21.79 -29.91
C LEU A 438 9.32 -23.07 -30.17
N SER A 439 8.00 -22.97 -30.36
CA SER A 439 7.16 -24.14 -30.66
C SER A 439 7.44 -24.79 -32.02
N VAL A 440 7.85 -24.00 -33.02
CA VAL A 440 8.09 -24.48 -34.38
C VAL A 440 9.52 -24.98 -34.59
N GLN A 441 10.52 -24.32 -33.99
CA GLN A 441 11.93 -24.63 -34.27
C GLN A 441 12.57 -25.59 -33.27
N LYS A 442 12.12 -25.60 -32.00
CA LYS A 442 12.73 -26.42 -30.94
C LYS A 442 11.67 -26.91 -29.93
N PRO A 443 10.70 -27.73 -30.37
CA PRO A 443 9.67 -28.28 -29.48
C PRO A 443 10.28 -29.02 -28.27
N ASP A 444 11.44 -29.65 -28.45
CA ASP A 444 12.18 -30.33 -27.38
C ASP A 444 12.70 -29.38 -26.30
N GLN A 445 12.94 -28.09 -26.59
CA GLN A 445 13.37 -27.11 -25.59
C GLN A 445 12.23 -26.70 -24.66
N VAL A 446 11.02 -26.55 -25.20
CA VAL A 446 9.80 -26.29 -24.41
C VAL A 446 9.54 -27.49 -23.50
N ILE A 447 9.59 -28.70 -24.04
CA ILE A 447 9.47 -29.94 -23.25
C ILE A 447 10.61 -30.05 -22.24
N LYS A 448 11.84 -29.62 -22.55
CA LYS A 448 12.98 -29.67 -21.63
C LYS A 448 12.89 -28.65 -20.51
N GLU A 449 12.34 -27.46 -20.77
CA GLU A 449 12.04 -26.46 -19.73
C GLU A 449 10.93 -26.97 -18.81
N ASP A 450 9.83 -27.47 -19.36
CA ASP A 450 8.73 -28.08 -18.59
C ASP A 450 9.22 -29.29 -17.77
N VAL A 451 10.05 -30.16 -18.35
CA VAL A 451 10.68 -31.30 -17.65
C VAL A 451 11.69 -30.84 -16.61
N SER A 452 12.39 -29.73 -16.82
CA SER A 452 13.31 -29.15 -15.84
C SER A 452 12.56 -28.58 -14.64
N GLU A 453 11.45 -27.88 -14.87
CA GLU A 453 10.58 -27.40 -13.80
C GLU A 453 9.98 -28.56 -13.02
N LEU A 454 9.47 -29.59 -13.71
CA LEU A 454 8.95 -30.80 -13.07
C LEU A 454 10.02 -31.55 -12.26
N ARG A 455 11.27 -31.62 -12.75
CA ARG A 455 12.39 -32.23 -12.01
C ARG A 455 12.77 -31.44 -10.76
N ASN A 456 12.81 -30.11 -10.87
CA ASN A 456 13.09 -29.24 -9.72
C ASN A 456 11.99 -29.40 -8.64
N GLU A 457 10.73 -29.49 -9.06
CA GLU A 457 9.60 -29.71 -8.15
C GLU A 457 9.65 -31.11 -7.53
N LEU A 458 10.03 -32.14 -8.29
CA LEU A 458 10.23 -33.50 -7.76
C LEU A 458 11.33 -33.53 -6.70
N GLN A 459 12.47 -32.88 -6.97
CA GLN A 459 13.62 -32.81 -6.06
C GLN A 459 13.28 -32.05 -4.77
N ARG A 460 12.46 -31.00 -4.88
CA ARG A 460 11.91 -30.27 -3.73
C ARG A 460 10.99 -31.16 -2.89
N LYS A 461 10.13 -31.96 -3.53
CA LYS A 461 9.24 -32.91 -2.84
C LYS A 461 10.01 -34.04 -2.17
N ASP A 462 11.05 -34.57 -2.78
CA ASP A 462 11.93 -35.57 -2.16
C ASP A 462 12.65 -35.02 -0.92
N ALA A 463 13.16 -33.78 -0.99
CA ALA A 463 13.74 -33.11 0.18
C ALA A 463 12.72 -32.95 1.31
N LEU A 464 11.46 -32.65 0.98
CA LEU A 464 10.36 -32.57 1.93
C LEU A 464 10.07 -33.94 2.58
N VAL A 465 10.01 -35.01 1.79
CA VAL A 465 9.81 -36.39 2.27
C VAL A 465 10.95 -36.80 3.19
N GLN A 466 12.21 -36.54 2.84
CA GLN A 466 13.36 -36.83 3.71
C GLN A 466 13.30 -36.07 5.04
N LYS A 467 12.86 -34.81 5.01
CA LYS A 467 12.62 -34.02 6.23
C LYS A 467 11.53 -34.65 7.11
N HIS A 468 10.45 -35.15 6.51
CA HIS A 468 9.39 -35.84 7.24
C HIS A 468 9.84 -37.20 7.79
N LEU A 469 10.59 -37.99 7.01
CA LEU A 469 11.18 -39.25 7.47
C LEU A 469 12.16 -39.05 8.62
N THR A 470 12.95 -37.97 8.59
CA THR A 470 13.85 -37.61 9.68
C THR A 470 13.07 -37.29 10.96
N LYS A 471 11.96 -36.54 10.84
CA LYS A 471 11.05 -36.29 11.96
C LYS A 471 10.41 -37.57 12.48
N LEU A 472 9.98 -38.47 11.60
CA LEU A 472 9.41 -39.76 11.97
C LEU A 472 10.42 -40.63 12.74
N ARG A 473 11.68 -40.71 12.28
CA ARG A 473 12.75 -41.40 13.01
C ARG A 473 13.02 -40.78 14.38
N HIS A 474 13.01 -39.44 14.45
CA HIS A 474 13.13 -38.75 15.73
C HIS A 474 12.00 -39.14 16.68
N TRP A 475 10.75 -39.16 16.22
CA TRP A 475 9.62 -39.61 17.03
C TRP A 475 9.69 -41.10 17.41
N GLN A 476 10.19 -41.96 16.53
CA GLN A 476 10.45 -43.36 16.87
C GLN A 476 11.50 -43.48 17.97
N GLN A 477 12.59 -42.71 17.89
CA GLN A 477 13.63 -42.67 18.93
C GLN A 477 13.05 -42.20 20.27
N VAL A 478 12.24 -41.14 20.26
CA VAL A 478 11.55 -40.64 21.46
C VAL A 478 10.63 -41.71 22.06
N LEU A 479 9.90 -42.46 21.23
CA LEU A 479 9.05 -43.58 21.68
C LEU A 479 9.87 -44.73 22.25
N GLU A 480 11.00 -45.08 21.65
CA GLU A 480 11.93 -46.09 22.16
C GLU A 480 12.55 -45.67 23.49
N ASP A 481 12.94 -44.41 23.64
CA ASP A 481 13.50 -43.84 24.86
C ASP A 481 12.46 -43.85 26.00
N ILE A 482 11.19 -43.55 25.70
CA ILE A 482 10.08 -43.71 26.65
C ILE A 482 9.90 -45.19 27.05
N ASN A 483 9.99 -46.11 26.09
CA ASN A 483 9.88 -47.55 26.35
C ASN A 483 11.09 -48.11 27.15
N MET A 484 12.28 -47.52 26.96
CA MET A 484 13.51 -47.85 27.69
C MET A 484 13.51 -47.25 29.10
N GLN A 485 12.87 -46.09 29.32
CA GLN A 485 12.61 -45.56 30.67
C GLN A 485 11.64 -46.45 31.47
N HIS A 486 10.77 -47.21 30.79
CA HIS A 486 9.99 -48.30 31.41
C HIS A 486 10.77 -49.62 31.58
N LYS A 487 12.02 -49.72 31.09
CA LYS A 487 12.89 -50.91 31.18
C LYS A 487 14.24 -50.62 31.88
N LYS A 488 14.26 -49.82 32.95
CA LYS A 488 15.31 -49.94 33.98
C LYS A 488 14.82 -50.83 35.14
N PRO A 489 15.62 -51.82 35.59
CA PRO A 489 15.11 -52.95 36.35
C PRO A 489 15.02 -52.64 37.86
N ALA A 490 13.84 -52.83 38.44
CA ALA A 490 13.74 -53.48 39.74
C ALA A 490 13.72 -54.99 39.49
N ASP A 491 14.39 -55.74 40.36
CA ASP A 491 14.69 -57.16 40.21
C ASP A 491 13.50 -58.08 39.83
N ILE A 492 13.65 -58.76 38.67
CA ILE A 492 13.49 -60.22 38.38
C ILE A 492 12.07 -60.87 38.59
N PRO A 493 11.60 -61.93 37.84
CA PRO A 493 12.14 -62.73 36.73
C PRO A 493 11.22 -62.88 35.48
N GLN A 494 11.77 -63.59 34.48
CA GLN A 494 11.13 -64.13 33.28
C GLN A 494 9.87 -64.97 33.54
N GLY A 495 8.95 -64.92 32.56
CA GLY A 495 8.15 -66.07 32.16
C GLY A 495 6.67 -65.96 32.49
N SER A 496 5.85 -65.95 31.43
CA SER A 496 4.41 -66.13 31.49
C SER A 496 4.06 -67.43 32.22
N LEU A 497 3.46 -67.31 33.41
CA LEU A 497 2.39 -68.17 33.94
C LEU A 497 2.21 -67.87 35.44
N ALA A 498 1.67 -66.68 35.77
CA ALA A 498 1.11 -66.42 37.10
C ALA A 498 0.37 -65.06 37.13
N TYR A 499 -0.67 -64.91 36.30
CA TYR A 499 -1.75 -63.96 36.62
C TYR A 499 -3.13 -64.51 36.26
N LEU A 500 -3.22 -65.82 35.96
CA LEU A 500 -4.50 -66.48 35.66
C LEU A 500 -4.93 -67.53 36.68
N GLU A 501 -4.13 -67.87 37.69
CA GLU A 501 -4.56 -68.92 38.63
C GLU A 501 -4.05 -68.65 40.04
N GLN A 502 -4.45 -67.51 40.61
CA GLN A 502 -4.73 -67.44 42.06
C GLN A 502 -5.70 -66.30 42.37
N ALA A 503 -6.87 -66.40 41.73
CA ALA A 503 -8.16 -66.32 42.40
C ALA A 503 -9.07 -67.34 41.68
N SER A 504 -8.83 -68.65 41.82
CA SER A 504 -9.39 -69.39 42.96
C SER A 504 -8.60 -70.66 43.37
N ALA A 505 -8.02 -70.60 44.58
CA ALA A 505 -7.78 -71.63 45.61
C ALA A 505 -7.69 -73.15 45.27
N ASN A 506 -6.59 -73.81 45.67
CA ASN A 506 -6.50 -74.61 46.92
C ASN A 506 -5.08 -75.19 47.22
N ILE A 507 -4.76 -75.30 48.52
CA ILE A 507 -3.61 -75.89 49.29
C ILE A 507 -3.38 -77.41 48.95
N PRO A 508 -2.25 -78.18 49.20
CA PRO A 508 -1.20 -78.13 50.26
C PRO A 508 0.30 -78.44 49.90
N ALA A 509 1.15 -78.17 50.92
CA ALA A 509 2.59 -78.35 51.14
C ALA A 509 3.07 -79.83 51.34
N PRO A 510 4.31 -80.13 51.82
CA PRO A 510 5.67 -79.60 51.55
C PRO A 510 6.72 -80.73 51.29
N MET A 511 8.02 -80.34 51.28
CA MET A 511 9.23 -81.12 51.59
C MET A 511 9.93 -81.87 50.42
N LYS A 512 11.26 -81.95 50.32
CA LYS A 512 12.37 -81.76 51.30
C LYS A 512 13.73 -81.73 50.58
N GLN A 513 14.71 -81.04 51.22
CA GLN A 513 16.14 -81.38 51.45
C GLN A 513 16.99 -81.92 50.29
N THR A 514 18.21 -81.43 50.04
CA THR A 514 19.29 -80.97 50.95
C THR A 514 20.12 -79.87 50.31
#